data_AF-A0A7W7QUC2-F1
#
_entry.id   AF-A0A7W7QUC2-F1
#
_cell.length_a   1.000
_cell.length_b   1.000
_cell.length_c   1.000
_cell.angle_alpha   90.00
_cell.angle_beta   90.00
_cell.angle_gamma   90.00
#
_symmetry.space_group_name_H-M   'P 1'
#
loop_
_entity.id
_entity.type
_entity.pdbx_description
1 polymer ?
#
loop_
_entity_poly.entity_id
_entity_poly.type
_entity_poly.pdbx_seq_one_letter_code
_entity_poly.pdbx_strand_id
1 'polypeptide(L)'
;MSDETRETGLTPVKDPRRWAAHQCFGVFELLFEVHASYEDLLGTLDEGLLQVAKFVARDTVVRALAVRSLLREGFPPDEHDVLADPYAGLDAEEVERGLATARAVARATDIDAAREAAARVGEYVAELERDLGFTVPPASIRGPSGLFPALRLTRTLLPLNEASGLPTAFPAAWT
;
A
#
# COMPACT_ATOMS: atom_id res chain seq x y z
N MET A 1 7.80 9.66 -48.26
CA MET A 1 8.42 9.30 -46.97
C MET A 1 8.20 10.45 -46.00
N SER A 2 7.17 10.37 -45.18
CA SER A 2 7.01 11.24 -44.02
C SER A 2 6.53 10.34 -42.88
N ASP A 3 7.51 9.89 -42.11
CA ASP A 3 7.33 9.08 -40.92
C ASP A 3 6.82 10.04 -39.83
N GLU A 4 5.52 10.31 -39.85
CA GLU A 4 4.81 11.00 -38.77
C GLU A 4 5.00 10.16 -37.51
N THR A 5 5.95 10.60 -36.69
CA THR A 5 6.19 10.09 -35.35
C THR A 5 4.89 10.30 -34.57
N ARG A 6 4.03 9.29 -34.54
CA ARG A 6 2.97 9.18 -33.54
C ARG A 6 3.66 9.29 -32.19
N GLU A 7 3.52 10.44 -31.54
CA GLU A 7 3.77 10.58 -30.10
C GLU A 7 2.85 9.57 -29.42
N THR A 8 3.41 8.40 -29.13
CA THR A 8 2.65 7.24 -28.62
C THR A 8 2.21 7.44 -27.17
N GLY A 9 2.46 8.60 -26.55
CA GLY A 9 2.21 8.85 -25.13
C GLY A 9 3.02 7.92 -24.21
N LEU A 10 3.96 7.14 -24.77
CA LEU A 10 4.73 6.16 -24.04
C LEU A 10 5.90 6.86 -23.35
N THR A 11 5.94 6.77 -22.03
CA THR A 11 7.09 7.24 -21.26
C THR A 11 8.15 6.14 -21.26
N PRO A 12 9.35 6.37 -21.81
CA PRO A 12 10.41 5.37 -21.79
C PRO A 12 10.87 5.09 -20.37
N VAL A 13 10.90 3.80 -20.00
CA VAL A 13 11.30 3.32 -18.69
C VAL A 13 12.76 2.83 -18.76
N LYS A 14 13.62 3.34 -17.88
CA LYS A 14 15.05 2.97 -17.84
C LYS A 14 15.28 1.52 -17.42
N ASP A 15 14.52 1.04 -16.44
CA ASP A 15 14.56 -0.35 -15.96
C ASP A 15 13.12 -0.90 -15.90
N PRO A 16 12.70 -1.65 -16.93
CA PRO A 16 11.35 -2.23 -16.98
C PRO A 16 11.05 -3.19 -15.84
N ARG A 17 12.06 -3.87 -15.27
CA ARG A 17 11.85 -4.83 -14.18
C ARG A 17 11.54 -4.12 -12.88
N ARG A 18 12.30 -3.07 -12.55
CA ARG A 18 12.06 -2.25 -11.36
C ARG A 18 10.77 -1.45 -11.45
N TRP A 19 10.47 -0.94 -12.64
CA TRP A 19 9.19 -0.30 -12.89
C TRP A 19 8.03 -1.28 -12.73
N ALA A 20 8.12 -2.48 -13.31
CA ALA A 20 7.09 -3.50 -13.13
C ALA A 20 6.98 -3.94 -11.66
N ALA A 21 8.11 -4.05 -10.94
CA ALA A 21 8.11 -4.37 -9.53
C ALA A 21 7.34 -3.29 -8.73
N HIS A 22 7.69 -2.03 -8.92
CA HIS A 22 7.02 -0.92 -8.26
C HIS A 22 5.54 -0.80 -8.66
N GLN A 23 5.19 -0.97 -9.92
CA GLN A 23 3.81 -0.83 -10.38
C GLN A 23 2.94 -2.02 -9.98
N CYS A 24 3.44 -3.26 -10.07
CA CYS A 24 2.64 -4.44 -9.74
C CYS A 24 2.64 -4.71 -8.24
N PHE A 25 3.82 -4.84 -7.63
CA PHE A 25 3.92 -5.12 -6.20
C PHE A 25 3.64 -3.88 -5.37
N GLY A 26 4.09 -2.70 -5.79
CA GLY A 26 3.81 -1.48 -5.05
C GLY A 26 2.33 -1.12 -5.00
N VAL A 27 1.56 -1.35 -6.08
CA VAL A 27 0.09 -1.20 -6.03
C VAL A 27 -0.53 -2.24 -5.11
N PHE A 28 -0.09 -3.50 -5.16
CA PHE A 28 -0.56 -4.53 -4.24
C PHE A 28 -0.30 -4.15 -2.78
N GLU A 29 0.96 -3.84 -2.43
CA GLU A 29 1.38 -3.41 -1.09
C GLU A 29 0.64 -2.15 -0.63
N LEU A 30 0.49 -1.15 -1.50
CA LEU A 30 -0.26 0.06 -1.18
C LEU A 30 -1.69 -0.30 -0.73
N LEU A 31 -2.40 -1.07 -1.53
CA LEU A 31 -3.83 -1.30 -1.33
C LEU A 31 -4.12 -2.33 -0.21
N PHE A 32 -3.30 -3.37 -0.09
CA PHE A 32 -3.52 -4.45 0.86
C PHE A 32 -2.83 -4.26 2.21
N GLU A 33 -1.69 -3.55 2.23
CA GLU A 33 -0.86 -3.44 3.44
C GLU A 33 -0.76 -1.99 3.93
N VAL A 34 -0.36 -1.03 3.09
CA VAL A 34 -0.19 0.37 3.53
C VAL A 34 -1.52 1.01 3.92
N HIS A 35 -2.54 0.89 3.06
CA HIS A 35 -3.90 1.38 3.34
C HIS A 35 -4.51 0.68 4.54
N ALA A 36 -4.36 -0.64 4.61
CA ALA A 36 -4.78 -1.45 5.74
C ALA A 36 -4.17 -0.98 7.06
N SER A 37 -2.84 -0.86 7.12
CA SER A 37 -2.15 -0.39 8.32
C SER A 37 -2.53 1.05 8.65
N TYR A 38 -2.78 1.91 7.66
CA TYR A 38 -3.28 3.26 7.93
C TYR A 38 -4.71 3.28 8.49
N GLU A 39 -5.62 2.45 7.98
CA GLU A 39 -6.96 2.25 8.54
C GLU A 39 -6.87 1.72 9.98
N ASP A 40 -5.98 0.75 10.24
CA ASP A 40 -5.74 0.19 11.58
C ASP A 40 -5.15 1.26 12.54
N LEU A 41 -4.31 2.17 12.04
CA LEU A 41 -3.83 3.33 12.80
C LEU A 41 -5.00 4.22 13.23
N LEU A 42 -5.92 4.54 12.33
CA LEU A 42 -7.08 5.36 12.66
C LEU A 42 -8.02 4.65 13.65
N GLY A 43 -8.30 3.36 13.41
CA GLY A 43 -9.13 2.56 14.32
C GLY A 43 -8.53 2.43 15.73
N THR A 44 -7.21 2.23 15.83
CA THR A 44 -6.54 2.17 17.15
C THR A 44 -6.58 3.52 17.89
N LEU A 45 -6.53 4.64 17.17
CA LEU A 45 -6.72 5.97 17.76
C LEU A 45 -8.17 6.21 18.21
N ASP A 46 -9.15 5.74 17.46
CA ASP A 46 -10.58 5.82 17.82
C ASP A 46 -10.89 5.02 19.09
N GLU A 47 -10.24 3.86 19.26
CA GLU A 47 -10.35 3.01 20.46
C GLU A 47 -9.46 3.47 21.64
N GLY A 48 -8.74 4.58 21.51
CA GLY A 48 -7.87 5.11 22.57
C GLY A 48 -6.60 4.29 22.84
N LEU A 49 -6.20 3.41 21.91
CA LEU A 49 -5.05 2.50 22.06
C LEU A 49 -3.74 3.16 21.60
N LEU A 50 -3.31 4.21 22.32
CA LEU A 50 -2.16 5.04 21.93
C LEU A 50 -0.88 4.25 21.62
N GLN A 51 -0.52 3.26 22.43
CA GLN A 51 0.72 2.50 22.21
C GLN A 51 0.66 1.63 20.95
N VAL A 52 -0.52 1.10 20.62
CA VAL A 52 -0.74 0.31 19.40
C VAL A 52 -0.66 1.25 18.19
N ALA A 53 -1.31 2.40 18.25
CA ALA A 53 -1.25 3.42 17.20
C ALA A 53 0.20 3.83 16.86
N LYS A 54 1.07 3.99 17.87
CA LYS A 54 2.50 4.29 17.64
C LYS A 54 3.23 3.19 16.86
N PHE A 55 2.93 1.93 17.16
CA PHE A 55 3.51 0.80 16.45
C PHE A 55 3.00 0.72 15.01
N VAL A 56 1.68 0.85 14.82
CA VAL A 56 1.05 0.78 13.51
C VAL A 56 1.53 1.93 12.61
N ALA A 57 1.64 3.16 13.13
CA ALA A 57 2.17 4.29 12.37
C ALA A 57 3.60 4.04 11.85
N ARG A 58 4.46 3.40 12.66
CA ARG A 58 5.81 3.01 12.21
C ARG A 58 5.72 1.98 11.09
N ASP A 59 4.88 0.95 11.25
CA ASP A 59 4.70 -0.09 10.24
C ASP A 59 4.23 0.49 8.89
N THR A 60 3.19 1.32 8.90
CA THR A 60 2.67 2.00 7.71
C THR A 60 3.76 2.76 6.96
N VAL A 61 4.57 3.55 7.68
CA VAL A 61 5.65 4.36 7.09
C VAL A 61 6.77 3.48 6.53
N VAL A 62 7.18 2.44 7.24
CA VAL A 62 8.24 1.52 6.80
C VAL A 62 7.81 0.78 5.54
N ARG A 63 6.56 0.33 5.46
CA ARG A 63 6.00 -0.29 4.25
C ARG A 63 5.95 0.68 3.07
N ALA A 64 5.55 1.93 3.31
CA ALA A 64 5.57 2.95 2.27
C ALA A 64 6.99 3.22 1.72
N LEU A 65 8.01 3.26 2.60
CA LEU A 65 9.41 3.34 2.18
C LEU A 65 9.85 2.10 1.39
N ALA A 66 9.47 0.90 1.85
CA ALA A 66 9.76 -0.34 1.14
C ALA A 66 9.20 -0.32 -0.30
N VAL A 67 7.98 0.16 -0.50
CA VAL A 67 7.40 0.32 -1.84
C VAL A 67 8.21 1.30 -2.71
N ARG A 68 8.65 2.43 -2.15
CA ARG A 68 9.49 3.40 -2.89
C ARG A 68 10.85 2.83 -3.25
N SER A 69 11.43 2.00 -2.37
CA SER A 69 12.72 1.33 -2.61
C SER A 69 12.71 0.44 -3.87
N LEU A 70 11.54 -0.08 -4.29
CA LEU A 70 11.39 -0.92 -5.48
C LEU A 70 11.83 -0.24 -6.78
N LEU A 71 11.72 1.10 -6.87
CA LEU A 71 12.20 1.88 -8.02
C LEU A 71 13.73 2.07 -8.02
N ARG A 72 14.41 1.71 -6.93
CA ARG A 72 15.82 1.98 -6.68
C ARG A 72 16.62 0.69 -6.61
N GLU A 73 16.96 0.22 -5.42
CA GLU A 73 17.72 -1.01 -5.22
C GLU A 73 16.93 -2.09 -4.48
N GLY A 74 15.77 -1.73 -3.93
CA GLY A 74 14.87 -2.64 -3.25
C GLY A 74 14.37 -3.78 -4.11
N PHE A 75 13.94 -4.82 -3.41
CA PHE A 75 13.35 -6.04 -3.97
C PHE A 75 11.92 -6.18 -3.47
N PRO A 76 11.02 -6.79 -4.26
CA PRO A 76 9.69 -7.15 -3.76
C PRO A 76 9.84 -7.90 -2.42
N PRO A 77 9.08 -7.52 -1.40
CA PRO A 77 9.22 -8.12 -0.08
C PRO A 77 8.93 -9.62 -0.18
N ASP A 78 9.90 -10.42 0.24
CA ASP A 78 9.65 -11.79 0.70
C ASP A 78 9.49 -11.69 2.22
N GLU A 79 8.30 -11.98 2.73
CA GLU A 79 7.96 -11.88 4.16
C GLU A 79 8.85 -12.75 5.06
N HIS A 80 9.61 -13.67 4.47
CA HIS A 80 10.55 -14.54 5.17
C HIS A 80 12.01 -14.14 4.98
N ASP A 81 12.31 -13.15 4.14
CA ASP A 81 13.67 -12.66 3.96
C ASP A 81 14.02 -11.61 5.01
N VAL A 82 14.68 -12.06 6.07
CA VAL A 82 15.21 -11.21 7.15
C VAL A 82 16.27 -10.21 6.67
N LEU A 83 16.79 -10.37 5.45
CA LEU A 83 17.76 -9.47 4.84
C LEU A 83 17.11 -8.41 3.95
N ALA A 84 15.78 -8.42 3.79
CA ALA A 84 15.05 -7.41 3.03
C ALA A 84 15.20 -6.03 3.72
N ASP A 85 15.96 -5.14 3.08
CA ASP A 85 16.12 -3.76 3.53
C ASP A 85 15.00 -2.88 2.94
N PRO A 86 14.07 -2.36 3.77
CA PRO A 86 12.98 -1.49 3.28
C PRO A 86 13.47 -0.12 2.80
N TYR A 87 14.75 0.19 2.97
CA TYR A 87 15.36 1.48 2.58
C TYR A 87 16.32 1.34 1.39
N ALA A 88 16.42 0.14 0.79
CA ALA A 88 17.42 -0.18 -0.23
C ALA A 88 17.44 0.82 -1.41
N GLY A 89 18.55 1.56 -1.53
CA GLY A 89 18.78 2.53 -2.59
C GLY A 89 18.02 3.86 -2.46
N LEU A 90 17.30 4.07 -1.36
CA LEU A 90 16.73 5.39 -1.02
C LEU A 90 17.83 6.31 -0.47
N ASP A 91 17.70 7.60 -0.73
CA ASP A 91 18.60 8.57 -0.12
C ASP A 91 18.24 8.80 1.37
N ALA A 92 19.22 9.29 2.13
CA ALA A 92 19.06 9.48 3.57
C ALA A 92 18.01 10.54 3.93
N GLU A 93 17.76 11.51 3.03
CA GLU A 93 16.77 12.57 3.25
C GLU A 93 15.35 12.01 3.14
N GLU A 94 15.10 11.16 2.15
CA GLU A 94 13.84 10.45 1.97
C GLU A 94 13.54 9.50 3.13
N VAL A 95 14.55 8.74 3.57
CA VAL A 95 14.42 7.85 4.73
C VAL A 95 14.12 8.65 6.00
N GLU A 96 14.87 9.72 6.28
CA GLU A 96 14.63 10.55 7.46
C GLU A 96 13.28 11.28 7.39
N ARG A 97 12.85 11.73 6.20
CA ARG A 97 11.51 12.33 6.01
C ARG A 97 10.42 11.34 6.40
N GLY A 98 10.49 10.10 5.93
CA GLY A 98 9.54 9.05 6.32
C GLY A 98 9.59 8.75 7.82
N LEU A 99 10.78 8.48 8.35
CA LEU A 99 10.95 8.14 9.77
C LEU A 99 10.54 9.29 10.70
N ALA A 100 10.73 10.55 10.31
CA ALA A 100 10.28 11.72 11.06
C ALA A 100 8.74 11.76 11.20
N THR A 101 8.02 11.34 10.16
CA THR A 101 6.55 11.22 10.19
C THR A 101 6.10 10.18 11.23
N ALA A 102 6.68 8.98 11.22
CA ALA A 102 6.40 7.96 12.24
C ALA A 102 6.81 8.42 13.66
N ARG A 103 7.95 9.12 13.76
CA ARG A 103 8.48 9.64 15.03
C ARG A 103 7.56 10.69 15.65
N ALA A 104 6.84 11.47 14.85
CA ALA A 104 5.85 12.43 15.35
C ALA A 104 4.74 11.70 16.13
N VAL A 105 4.19 10.61 15.58
CA VAL A 105 3.18 9.78 16.26
C VAL A 105 3.79 9.11 17.49
N ALA A 106 5.00 8.55 17.39
CA ALA A 106 5.68 7.91 18.50
C ALA A 106 5.90 8.84 19.71
N ARG A 107 6.13 10.13 19.45
CA ARG A 107 6.35 11.18 20.47
C ARG A 107 5.06 11.76 21.06
N ALA A 108 3.89 11.47 20.48
CA ALA A 108 2.63 11.94 21.03
C ALA A 108 2.39 11.42 22.46
N THR A 109 1.90 12.30 23.33
CA THR A 109 1.64 12.01 24.75
C THR A 109 0.22 11.56 25.03
N ASP A 110 -0.70 11.84 24.11
CA ASP A 110 -2.14 11.57 24.20
C ASP A 110 -2.72 11.27 22.79
N ILE A 111 -4.00 10.92 22.74
CA ILE A 111 -4.70 10.54 21.51
C ILE A 111 -4.87 11.71 20.55
N ASP A 112 -5.12 12.92 21.05
CA ASP A 112 -5.36 14.09 20.20
C ASP A 112 -4.07 14.49 19.48
N ALA A 113 -2.95 14.56 20.20
CA ALA A 113 -1.63 14.80 19.59
C ALA A 113 -1.23 13.68 18.62
N ALA A 114 -1.58 12.43 18.92
CA ALA A 114 -1.32 11.30 18.04
C ALA A 114 -2.16 11.38 16.75
N ARG A 115 -3.41 11.83 16.84
CA ARG A 115 -4.31 12.02 15.69
C ARG A 115 -3.83 13.16 14.79
N GLU A 116 -3.38 14.27 15.36
CA GLU A 116 -2.75 15.35 14.59
C GLU A 116 -1.50 14.85 13.84
N ALA A 117 -0.64 14.08 14.52
CA ALA A 117 0.53 13.50 13.89
C ALA A 117 0.18 12.43 12.83
N ALA A 118 -0.88 11.65 13.04
CA ALA A 118 -1.35 10.63 12.10
C ALA A 118 -1.85 11.24 10.77
N ALA A 119 -2.35 12.49 10.78
CA ALA A 119 -2.68 13.19 9.54
C ALA A 119 -1.47 13.30 8.60
N ARG A 120 -0.26 13.48 9.15
CA ARG A 120 0.99 13.51 8.36
C ARG A 120 1.35 12.13 7.80
N VAL A 121 1.00 11.05 8.50
CA VAL A 121 1.11 9.69 7.96
C VAL A 121 0.16 9.54 6.76
N GLY A 122 -1.06 10.03 6.88
CA GLY A 122 -2.03 10.05 5.77
C GLY A 122 -1.54 10.82 4.55
N GLU A 123 -0.95 12.01 4.76
CA GLU A 123 -0.32 12.79 3.68
C GLU A 123 0.81 12.02 3.00
N TYR A 124 1.65 11.33 3.78
CA TYR A 124 2.76 10.51 3.28
C TYR A 124 2.28 9.29 2.47
N VAL A 125 1.16 8.68 2.86
CA VAL A 125 0.48 7.62 2.08
C VAL A 125 -0.09 8.19 0.79
N ALA A 126 -0.72 9.38 0.83
CA ALA A 126 -1.25 10.02 -0.36
C ALA A 126 -0.15 10.44 -1.37
N GLU A 127 1.05 10.77 -0.89
CA GLU A 127 2.22 10.94 -1.75
C GLU A 127 2.57 9.65 -2.48
N LEU A 128 2.57 8.51 -1.79
CA LEU A 128 2.86 7.21 -2.39
C LEU A 128 1.81 6.81 -3.44
N GLU A 129 0.52 7.12 -3.20
CA GLU A 129 -0.54 6.94 -4.20
C GLU A 129 -0.21 7.69 -5.49
N ARG A 130 0.25 8.95 -5.38
CA ARG A 130 0.65 9.75 -6.54
C ARG A 130 1.89 9.18 -7.23
N ASP A 131 2.87 8.71 -6.46
CA ASP A 131 4.08 8.06 -6.99
C ASP A 131 3.72 6.81 -7.82
N LEU A 132 2.68 6.07 -7.42
CA LEU A 132 2.13 4.91 -8.12
C LEU A 132 1.17 5.27 -9.27
N GLY A 133 0.95 6.56 -9.53
CA GLY A 133 0.16 7.04 -10.67
C GLY A 133 -1.34 7.18 -10.41
N PHE A 134 -1.80 7.09 -9.16
CA PHE A 134 -3.19 7.37 -8.83
C PHE A 134 -3.46 8.87 -8.88
N THR A 135 -4.43 9.28 -9.71
CA THR A 135 -4.87 10.68 -9.83
C THR A 135 -6.02 11.03 -8.88
N VAL A 136 -6.65 10.00 -8.31
CA VAL A 136 -7.65 10.07 -7.25
C VAL A 136 -7.35 8.96 -6.25
N PRO A 137 -7.69 9.13 -4.95
CA PRO A 137 -7.47 8.08 -3.96
C PRO A 137 -8.10 6.76 -4.43
N PRO A 138 -7.37 5.63 -4.37
CA PRO A 138 -7.94 4.37 -4.77
C PRO A 138 -9.03 3.93 -3.78
N ALA A 139 -9.95 3.10 -4.26
CA ALA A 139 -11.03 2.61 -3.43
C ALA A 139 -10.49 1.70 -2.32
N SER A 140 -10.92 1.92 -1.08
CA SER A 140 -10.52 1.07 0.07
C SER A 140 -10.91 -0.39 -0.17
N ILE A 141 -9.93 -1.29 -0.14
CA ILE A 141 -10.17 -2.73 -0.33
C ILE A 141 -11.11 -3.29 0.73
N ARG A 142 -10.96 -2.83 1.98
CA ARG A 142 -11.71 -3.30 3.15
C ARG A 142 -13.05 -2.58 3.32
N GLY A 143 -13.20 -1.40 2.73
CA GLY A 143 -14.41 -0.59 2.78
C GLY A 143 -15.54 -1.11 1.88
N PRO A 144 -16.80 -0.75 2.18
CA PRO A 144 -17.96 -1.11 1.35
C PRO A 144 -17.87 -0.62 -0.10
N SER A 145 -17.04 0.41 -0.35
CA SER A 145 -16.86 1.08 -1.64
C SER A 145 -15.75 0.49 -2.53
N GLY A 146 -14.90 -0.45 -2.07
CA GLY A 146 -13.81 -1.00 -2.90
C GLY A 146 -13.95 -2.46 -3.33
N LEU A 147 -13.02 -3.34 -2.92
CA LEU A 147 -12.95 -4.73 -3.42
C LEU A 147 -13.85 -5.72 -2.65
N PHE A 148 -14.45 -5.29 -1.53
CA PHE A 148 -15.49 -6.05 -0.86
C PHE A 148 -16.64 -6.46 -1.79
N PRO A 149 -17.12 -5.62 -2.71
CA PRO A 149 -17.97 -6.02 -3.82
C PRO A 149 -17.47 -7.18 -4.69
N ALA A 150 -16.16 -7.34 -4.94
CA ALA A 150 -15.60 -8.46 -5.70
C ALA A 150 -15.61 -9.76 -4.87
N LEU A 151 -15.29 -9.68 -3.57
CA LEU A 151 -15.50 -10.77 -2.60
C LEU A 151 -16.99 -11.11 -2.44
N ARG A 152 -17.86 -10.11 -2.46
CA ARG A 152 -19.31 -10.27 -2.43
C ARG A 152 -19.79 -10.91 -3.73
N LEU A 153 -19.28 -10.49 -4.89
CA LEU A 153 -19.56 -11.08 -6.20
C LEU A 153 -19.16 -12.54 -6.20
N THR A 154 -17.98 -12.89 -5.69
CA THR A 154 -17.54 -14.28 -5.59
C THR A 154 -18.38 -15.09 -4.63
N ARG A 155 -18.84 -14.54 -3.50
CA ARG A 155 -19.86 -15.18 -2.65
C ARG A 155 -21.24 -15.32 -3.31
N THR A 156 -21.60 -14.39 -4.22
CA THR A 156 -22.90 -14.42 -4.91
C THR A 156 -22.86 -15.31 -6.16
N LEU A 157 -21.69 -15.50 -6.77
CA LEU A 157 -21.43 -16.37 -7.91
C LEU A 157 -21.06 -17.79 -7.51
N LEU A 158 -20.65 -18.04 -6.25
CA LEU A 158 -20.35 -19.37 -5.74
C LEU A 158 -21.51 -20.37 -5.97
N PRO A 159 -22.78 -20.04 -5.66
CA PRO A 159 -23.90 -20.94 -5.93
C PRO A 159 -24.14 -21.20 -7.42
N LEU A 160 -23.80 -20.24 -8.30
CA LEU A 160 -23.91 -20.38 -9.76
C LEU A 160 -22.80 -21.27 -10.33
N ASN A 161 -21.58 -21.18 -9.80
CA ASN A 161 -20.46 -22.04 -10.17
C ASN A 161 -20.69 -23.49 -9.71
N GLU A 162 -21.18 -23.67 -8.48
CA GLU A 162 -21.60 -24.98 -7.95
C GLU A 162 -22.72 -25.60 -8.80
N ALA A 163 -23.76 -24.83 -9.13
CA ALA A 163 -24.85 -25.29 -9.98
C ALA A 163 -24.41 -25.63 -11.42
N SER A 164 -23.31 -25.03 -11.89
CA SER A 164 -22.76 -25.26 -13.23
C SER A 164 -21.68 -26.36 -13.27
N GLY A 165 -21.37 -26.99 -12.13
CA GLY A 165 -20.35 -28.04 -12.02
C GLY A 165 -18.93 -27.56 -12.30
N LEU A 166 -18.67 -26.25 -12.22
CA LEU A 166 -17.34 -25.69 -12.40
C LEU A 166 -16.55 -25.83 -11.09
N PRO A 167 -15.26 -26.20 -11.14
CA PRO A 167 -14.44 -26.31 -9.94
C PRO A 167 -14.35 -24.94 -9.26
N THR A 168 -14.51 -24.93 -7.93
CA THR A 168 -14.35 -23.70 -7.16
C THR A 168 -12.88 -23.27 -7.22
N ALA A 169 -12.62 -22.02 -7.56
CA ALA A 169 -11.26 -21.47 -7.54
C ALA A 169 -10.75 -21.19 -6.11
N PHE A 170 -11.53 -21.57 -5.09
CA PHE A 170 -11.29 -21.22 -3.70
C PHE A 170 -10.86 -22.44 -2.86
N PRO A 171 -9.98 -22.24 -1.87
CA PRO A 171 -9.68 -23.27 -0.88
C PRO A 171 -10.95 -23.71 -0.14
N ALA A 172 -11.10 -25.01 0.12
CA ALA A 172 -12.26 -25.57 0.81
C ALA A 172 -12.53 -24.98 2.21
N ALA A 173 -11.53 -24.33 2.83
CA ALA A 173 -11.68 -23.67 4.13
C ALA A 173 -12.45 -22.35 4.07
N TRP A 174 -12.74 -21.82 2.87
CA TRP A 174 -13.38 -20.52 2.65
C TRP A 174 -14.82 -20.62 2.14
N THR A 175 -15.32 -21.84 1.92
CA THR A 175 -16.70 -22.19 1.55
C THR A 175 -17.41 -22.79 2.75
#